data_AF-A0A357VS50-F1
#
_entry.id   AF-A0A357VS50-F1
#
_cell.length_a   1.000
_cell.length_b   1.000
_cell.length_c   1.000
_cell.angle_alpha   90.00
_cell.angle_beta   90.00
_cell.angle_gamma   90.00
#
_symmetry.space_group_name_H-M   'P 1'
#
loop_
_entity.id
_entity.type
_entity.pdbx_description
1 polymer ?
#
loop_
_entity_poly.entity_id
_entity_poly.type
_entity_poly.pdbx_seq_one_letter_code
_entity_poly.pdbx_strand_id
1 'polypeptide(L)'
;MNLLNKYKALYKGELRSKLTRYVLKKTKLIEKKYKLPENESFEYINYFEDLNKNYEQLQDYDIDFQNYELMGQKIDLLNYSFIDNSKEKKWFYLALPKNKDVKIIWEINRLQFLPQMAISFLKTKDHELLKKIENIIKEWNAKNPYDVGINWYSNLEVAIRSISLLLTYILLYDYIKSKEIEELIYKHGYHVYKDIGYTQNCVPNNHLIGEATSLYLLGNIINTKQSKKWISKSKKILLEYINFLRDDGTFKEASLSYHRFVLQMYLLVYLFSNKFKDNFIQSIFENKLKS
;
A
#
# COMPACT_ATOMS: atom_id res chain seq x y z
N MET A 1 12.24 -26.01 18.02
CA MET A 1 10.78 -26.24 17.95
C MET A 1 10.48 -27.15 16.75
N ASN A 2 10.04 -28.38 16.98
CA ASN A 2 9.92 -29.42 15.95
C ASN A 2 8.84 -29.06 14.91
N LEU A 3 9.01 -29.44 13.63
CA LEU A 3 8.09 -29.09 12.52
C LEU A 3 6.63 -29.47 12.82
N LEU A 4 6.42 -30.62 13.45
CA LEU A 4 5.13 -31.13 13.92
C LEU A 4 4.40 -30.17 14.89
N ASN A 5 5.13 -29.45 15.75
CA ASN A 5 4.53 -28.50 16.70
C ASN A 5 4.07 -27.21 16.01
N LYS A 6 4.72 -26.80 14.90
CA LYS A 6 4.23 -25.68 14.08
C LYS A 6 2.92 -26.03 13.38
N TYR A 7 2.72 -27.27 12.95
CA TYR A 7 1.49 -27.69 12.25
C TYR A 7 0.27 -27.79 13.17
N LYS A 8 0.45 -28.18 14.43
CA LYS A 8 -0.66 -28.25 15.42
C LYS A 8 -1.24 -26.88 15.81
N ALA A 9 -0.49 -25.80 15.63
CA ALA A 9 -0.89 -24.44 16.02
C ALA A 9 -1.62 -23.63 14.93
N LEU A 10 -1.72 -24.16 13.70
CA LEU A 10 -2.37 -23.46 12.59
C LEU A 10 -3.84 -23.86 12.50
N TYR A 11 -4.74 -22.89 12.32
CA TYR A 11 -6.14 -23.19 12.06
C TYR A 11 -6.31 -23.70 10.61
N LYS A 12 -7.41 -24.44 10.35
CA LYS A 12 -7.63 -25.17 9.08
C LYS A 12 -7.48 -24.30 7.81
N GLY A 13 -7.88 -23.02 7.87
CA GLY A 13 -7.79 -22.08 6.75
C GLY A 13 -6.34 -21.71 6.38
N GLU A 14 -5.48 -21.53 7.38
CA GLU A 14 -4.06 -21.24 7.20
C GLU A 14 -3.32 -22.42 6.57
N LEU A 15 -3.56 -23.64 7.07
CA LEU A 15 -2.93 -24.85 6.55
C LEU A 15 -3.29 -25.06 5.08
N ARG A 16 -4.58 -24.92 4.74
CA ARG A 16 -5.06 -25.01 3.36
C ARG A 16 -4.38 -23.98 2.46
N SER A 17 -4.31 -22.72 2.88
CA SER A 17 -3.69 -21.65 2.10
C SER A 17 -2.19 -21.87 1.86
N LYS A 18 -1.45 -22.33 2.89
CA LYS A 18 -0.02 -22.67 2.75
C LYS A 18 0.19 -23.85 1.82
N LEU A 19 -0.62 -24.90 1.94
CA LEU A 19 -0.53 -26.08 1.08
C LEU A 19 -0.87 -25.72 -0.38
N THR A 20 -1.96 -24.97 -0.61
CA THR A 20 -2.33 -24.49 -1.95
C THR A 20 -1.21 -23.65 -2.56
N ARG A 21 -0.62 -22.70 -1.81
CA ARG A 21 0.52 -21.90 -2.31
C ARG A 21 1.74 -22.77 -2.62
N TYR A 22 2.05 -23.77 -1.78
CA TYR A 22 3.14 -24.71 -2.02
C TYR A 22 2.93 -25.49 -3.33
N VAL A 23 1.74 -26.06 -3.54
CA VAL A 23 1.40 -26.79 -4.77
C VAL A 23 1.50 -25.87 -5.99
N LEU A 24 0.91 -24.67 -5.94
CA LEU A 24 0.97 -23.69 -7.03
C LEU A 24 2.42 -23.30 -7.39
N LYS A 25 3.30 -23.16 -6.40
CA LYS A 25 4.73 -22.91 -6.63
C LYS A 25 5.42 -24.10 -7.29
N LYS A 26 5.16 -25.32 -6.81
CA LYS A 26 5.76 -26.54 -7.36
C LYS A 26 5.33 -26.83 -8.80
N THR A 27 4.07 -26.53 -9.14
CA THR A 27 3.52 -26.72 -10.49
C THR A 27 3.73 -25.51 -11.41
N LYS A 28 4.37 -24.43 -10.95
CA LYS A 28 4.49 -23.13 -11.63
C LYS A 28 3.15 -22.46 -12.00
N LEU A 29 2.01 -23.02 -11.60
CA LEU A 29 0.68 -22.43 -11.82
C LEU A 29 0.49 -21.13 -11.02
N ILE A 30 1.32 -20.88 -10.01
CA ILE A 30 1.34 -19.59 -9.32
C ILE A 30 1.57 -18.44 -10.31
N GLU A 31 2.39 -18.61 -11.34
CA GLU A 31 2.67 -17.55 -12.30
C GLU A 31 1.43 -17.14 -13.07
N LYS A 32 0.60 -18.12 -13.47
CA LYS A 32 -0.70 -17.87 -14.11
C LYS A 32 -1.67 -17.17 -13.16
N LYS A 33 -1.59 -17.43 -11.85
CA LYS A 33 -2.44 -16.76 -10.85
C LYS A 33 -2.12 -15.27 -10.74
N TYR A 34 -0.85 -14.86 -10.78
CA TYR A 34 -0.44 -13.45 -10.59
C TYR A 34 -0.17 -12.69 -11.90
N LYS A 35 -0.24 -13.37 -13.05
CA LYS A 35 -0.11 -12.74 -14.38
C LYS A 35 -1.12 -11.60 -14.55
N LEU A 36 -0.64 -10.43 -14.95
CA LEU A 36 -1.48 -9.31 -15.34
C LEU A 36 -2.32 -9.68 -16.57
N PRO A 37 -3.58 -9.25 -16.65
CA PRO A 37 -4.40 -9.44 -17.84
C PRO A 37 -3.84 -8.63 -19.01
N GLU A 38 -3.68 -9.27 -20.18
CA GLU A 38 -3.01 -8.68 -21.36
C GLU A 38 -3.79 -7.52 -22.00
N ASN A 39 -5.12 -7.51 -21.87
CA ASN A 39 -6.01 -6.54 -22.53
C ASN A 39 -6.98 -5.87 -21.54
N GLU A 40 -6.61 -5.72 -20.27
CA GLU A 40 -7.47 -5.01 -19.32
C GLU A 40 -7.27 -3.50 -19.48
N SER A 41 -8.25 -2.85 -20.11
CA SER A 41 -8.34 -1.40 -20.06
C SER A 41 -8.72 -0.97 -18.64
N PHE A 42 -8.08 0.10 -18.19
CA PHE A 42 -8.46 0.82 -17.00
C PHE A 42 -8.37 2.31 -17.28
N GLU A 43 -9.17 3.07 -16.55
CA GLU A 43 -9.18 4.52 -16.59
C GLU A 43 -8.90 5.05 -15.19
N TYR A 44 -7.99 6.02 -15.08
CA TYR A 44 -7.82 6.78 -13.85
C TYR A 44 -8.81 7.95 -13.88
N ILE A 45 -9.69 8.02 -12.87
CA ILE A 45 -10.65 9.12 -12.74
C ILE A 45 -10.13 10.10 -11.69
N ASN A 46 -9.84 11.34 -12.11
CA ASN A 46 -9.47 12.39 -11.17
C ASN A 46 -10.72 12.95 -10.49
N TYR A 47 -10.97 12.51 -9.25
CA TYR A 47 -12.06 13.04 -8.43
C TYR A 47 -11.65 14.25 -7.57
N PHE A 48 -10.38 14.64 -7.59
CA PHE A 48 -9.81 15.64 -6.69
C PHE A 48 -9.37 16.89 -7.46
N GLU A 49 -10.24 17.34 -8.37
CA GLU A 49 -10.12 18.64 -9.02
C GLU A 49 -10.08 19.74 -7.94
N ASP A 50 -9.18 20.72 -8.09
CA ASP A 50 -8.99 21.88 -7.18
C ASP A 50 -8.21 21.68 -5.86
N LEU A 51 -7.57 20.53 -5.59
CA LEU A 51 -6.64 20.42 -4.45
C LEU A 51 -5.52 21.48 -4.49
N ASN A 52 -5.14 21.88 -5.70
CA ASN A 52 -4.10 22.88 -5.96
C ASN A 52 -4.50 24.31 -5.58
N LYS A 53 -5.73 24.57 -5.09
CA LYS A 53 -6.18 25.92 -4.72
C LYS A 53 -6.10 26.24 -3.22
N ASN A 54 -5.88 25.25 -2.35
CA ASN A 54 -5.89 25.43 -0.88
C ASN A 54 -4.61 24.90 -0.18
N TYR A 55 -3.48 24.75 -0.89
CA TYR A 55 -2.25 24.24 -0.28
C TYR A 55 -1.67 25.16 0.80
N GLU A 56 -2.06 26.44 0.83
CA GLU A 56 -1.69 27.39 1.89
C GLU A 56 -2.23 26.97 3.27
N GLN A 57 -3.31 26.17 3.32
CA GLN A 57 -3.86 25.64 4.56
C GLN A 57 -3.16 24.36 5.03
N LEU A 58 -2.32 23.74 4.19
CA LEU A 58 -1.53 22.60 4.59
C LEU A 58 -0.48 23.08 5.59
N GLN A 59 -0.31 22.34 6.69
CA GLN A 59 0.67 22.68 7.71
C GLN A 59 2.08 22.72 7.12
N ASP A 60 2.88 23.74 7.48
CA ASP A 60 4.30 23.78 7.14
C ASP A 60 5.05 22.72 7.94
N TYR A 61 5.61 21.78 7.19
CA TYR A 61 6.64 20.90 7.69
C TYR A 61 7.88 21.25 6.88
N ASP A 62 8.81 21.96 7.51
CA ASP A 62 10.12 22.23 6.93
C ASP A 62 10.93 20.92 6.99
N ILE A 63 10.72 20.08 5.99
CA ILE A 63 11.33 18.74 5.91
C ILE A 63 12.63 18.88 5.13
N ASP A 64 13.74 18.65 5.80
CA ASP A 64 15.04 18.54 5.16
C ASP A 64 15.15 17.20 4.42
N PHE A 65 14.90 17.23 3.10
CA PHE A 65 15.01 16.06 2.23
C PHE A 65 16.46 15.60 1.99
N GLN A 66 17.47 16.42 2.30
CA GLN A 66 18.89 16.01 2.24
C GLN A 66 19.31 15.28 3.53
N ASN A 67 18.66 15.56 4.66
CA ASN A 67 18.90 14.92 5.95
C ASN A 67 17.66 14.19 6.48
N TYR A 68 16.94 13.50 5.61
CA TYR A 68 15.68 12.85 5.96
C TYR A 68 15.90 11.72 6.96
N GLU A 69 15.23 11.78 8.11
CA GLU A 69 15.37 10.76 9.15
C GLU A 69 14.48 9.55 8.84
N LEU A 70 15.12 8.39 8.64
CA LEU A 70 14.44 7.12 8.43
C LEU A 70 15.09 6.03 9.28
N MET A 71 14.32 5.46 10.20
CA MET A 71 14.80 4.44 11.15
C MET A 71 16.06 4.85 11.94
N GLY A 72 16.14 6.14 12.34
CA GLY A 72 17.29 6.68 13.08
C GLY A 72 18.54 6.91 12.22
N GLN A 73 18.42 6.84 10.89
CA GLN A 73 19.49 7.17 9.95
C GLN A 73 19.10 8.39 9.12
N LYS A 74 20.07 9.24 8.78
CA LYS A 74 19.88 10.33 7.83
C LYS A 74 20.10 9.83 6.41
N ILE A 75 19.15 10.11 5.54
CA ILE A 75 19.18 9.74 4.13
C ILE A 75 19.01 11.00 3.29
N ASP A 76 19.88 11.18 2.31
CA ASP A 76 19.72 12.21 1.29
C ASP A 76 18.77 11.71 0.20
N LEU A 77 17.48 12.03 0.33
CA LEU A 77 16.45 11.66 -0.65
C LEU A 77 16.67 12.36 -2.00
N LEU A 78 17.35 13.51 -2.01
CA LEU A 78 17.66 14.25 -3.24
C LEU A 78 18.78 13.59 -4.05
N ASN A 79 19.58 12.70 -3.45
CA ASN A 79 20.61 11.92 -4.14
C ASN A 79 20.49 10.41 -3.96
N TYR A 80 19.44 9.94 -3.29
CA TYR A 80 19.20 8.51 -3.06
C TYR A 80 18.99 7.76 -4.37
N SER A 81 19.56 6.55 -4.44
CA SER A 81 19.36 5.63 -5.56
C SER A 81 18.89 4.27 -5.05
N PHE A 82 17.84 3.73 -5.68
CA PHE A 82 17.27 2.46 -5.26
C PHE A 82 18.17 1.28 -5.65
N ILE A 83 18.08 0.20 -4.88
CA ILE A 83 18.67 -1.09 -5.26
C ILE A 83 17.92 -1.62 -6.50
N ASP A 84 18.68 -2.03 -7.51
CA ASP A 84 18.14 -2.64 -8.72
C ASP A 84 17.77 -4.11 -8.46
N ASN A 85 16.47 -4.39 -8.43
CA ASN A 85 15.91 -5.73 -8.28
C ASN A 85 15.45 -6.32 -9.63
N SER A 86 15.71 -5.67 -10.77
CA SER A 86 15.17 -6.09 -12.08
C SER A 86 15.60 -7.50 -12.51
N LYS A 87 16.74 -7.98 -12.00
CA LYS A 87 17.30 -9.31 -12.27
C LYS A 87 16.97 -10.35 -11.18
N GLU A 88 16.21 -9.96 -10.16
CA GLU A 88 15.81 -10.87 -9.09
C GLU A 88 14.77 -11.89 -9.56
N LYS A 89 14.53 -12.90 -8.72
CA LYS A 89 13.43 -13.83 -8.96
C LYS A 89 12.08 -13.15 -8.70
N LYS A 90 11.02 -13.71 -9.28
CA LYS A 90 9.65 -13.34 -8.89
C LYS A 90 9.47 -13.53 -7.38
N TRP A 91 8.73 -12.63 -6.74
CA TRP A 91 8.64 -12.55 -5.27
C TRP A 91 8.26 -13.88 -4.61
N PHE A 92 7.37 -14.65 -5.24
CA PHE A 92 6.92 -15.94 -4.71
C PHE A 92 7.98 -17.05 -4.79
N TYR A 93 9.08 -16.88 -5.53
CA TYR A 93 10.24 -17.77 -5.55
C TYR A 93 11.43 -17.23 -4.76
N LEU A 94 11.34 -16.03 -4.19
CA LEU A 94 12.40 -15.46 -3.36
C LEU A 94 12.45 -16.11 -1.99
N ALA A 95 13.66 -16.20 -1.46
CA ALA A 95 13.92 -16.44 -0.06
C ALA A 95 14.32 -15.11 0.58
N LEU A 96 13.72 -14.77 1.72
CA LEU A 96 14.11 -13.58 2.46
C LEU A 96 15.55 -13.72 3.00
N PRO A 97 16.30 -12.61 3.09
CA PRO A 97 17.63 -12.63 3.68
C PRO A 97 17.54 -13.08 5.14
N LYS A 98 18.42 -13.99 5.55
CA LYS A 98 18.46 -14.50 6.94
C LYS A 98 19.24 -13.60 7.90
N ASN A 99 20.17 -12.80 7.37
CA ASN A 99 21.17 -12.07 8.16
C ASN A 99 20.97 -10.54 8.11
N LYS A 100 19.85 -10.06 7.56
CA LYS A 100 19.54 -8.63 7.47
C LYS A 100 18.08 -8.43 7.82
N ASP A 101 17.77 -7.37 8.57
CA ASP A 101 16.39 -6.98 8.79
C ASP A 101 15.81 -6.44 7.48
N VAL A 102 14.89 -7.19 6.90
CA VAL A 102 14.21 -6.83 5.66
C VAL A 102 13.39 -5.54 5.80
N LYS A 103 13.00 -5.17 7.03
CA LYS A 103 12.27 -3.91 7.29
C LYS A 103 13.04 -2.69 6.82
N ILE A 104 14.38 -2.68 6.95
CA ILE A 104 15.22 -1.58 6.47
C ILE A 104 15.05 -1.40 4.96
N ILE A 105 14.99 -2.51 4.21
CA ILE A 105 14.76 -2.47 2.76
C ILE A 105 13.36 -1.93 2.48
N TRP A 106 12.35 -2.44 3.17
CA TRP A 106 10.97 -2.06 2.91
C TRP A 106 10.67 -0.61 3.30
N GLU A 107 11.25 -0.08 4.37
CA GLU A 107 10.90 1.25 4.89
C GLU A 107 11.08 2.36 3.85
N ILE A 108 12.25 2.46 3.22
CA ILE A 108 12.49 3.44 2.15
C ILE A 108 11.65 3.14 0.90
N ASN A 109 11.39 1.85 0.64
CA ASN A 109 10.57 1.40 -0.48
C ASN A 109 9.06 1.52 -0.21
N ARG A 110 8.61 2.02 0.95
CA ARG A 110 7.22 2.46 1.15
C ARG A 110 6.93 3.79 0.45
N LEU A 111 7.98 4.54 0.11
CA LEU A 111 7.90 5.83 -0.58
C LEU A 111 7.02 6.86 0.16
N GLN A 112 6.90 6.76 1.49
CA GLN A 112 6.05 7.64 2.30
C GLN A 112 6.51 9.10 2.34
N PHE A 113 7.75 9.36 1.92
CA PHE A 113 8.27 10.71 1.73
C PHE A 113 7.70 11.39 0.46
N LEU A 114 7.20 10.64 -0.54
CA LEU A 114 6.73 11.23 -1.79
C LEU A 114 5.53 12.18 -1.62
N PRO A 115 4.49 11.86 -0.81
CA PRO A 115 3.42 12.82 -0.54
C PRO A 115 3.93 14.09 0.17
N GLN A 116 4.95 13.97 1.02
CA GLN A 116 5.55 15.12 1.71
C GLN A 116 6.30 16.02 0.72
N MET A 117 7.11 15.43 -0.18
CA MET A 117 7.76 16.16 -1.26
C MET A 117 6.73 16.84 -2.18
N ALA A 118 5.62 16.18 -2.49
CA ALA A 118 4.54 16.75 -3.28
C ALA A 118 3.93 18.00 -2.61
N ILE A 119 3.65 17.95 -1.30
CA ILE A 119 3.17 19.10 -0.53
C ILE A 119 4.19 20.24 -0.55
N SER A 120 5.47 19.94 -0.34
CA SER A 120 6.56 20.92 -0.39
C SER A 120 6.65 21.60 -1.76
N PHE A 121 6.54 20.84 -2.85
CA PHE A 121 6.47 21.41 -4.20
C PHE A 121 5.23 22.30 -4.37
N LEU A 122 4.05 21.87 -3.92
CA LEU A 122 2.83 22.65 -4.10
C LEU A 122 2.92 24.03 -3.44
N LYS A 123 3.65 24.14 -2.31
CA LYS A 123 3.89 25.38 -1.58
C LYS A 123 4.98 26.26 -2.18
N THR A 124 6.12 25.65 -2.51
CA THR A 124 7.32 26.38 -2.97
C THR A 124 7.32 26.65 -4.47
N LYS A 125 6.59 25.84 -5.23
CA LYS A 125 6.67 25.73 -6.69
C LYS A 125 8.09 25.48 -7.20
N ASP A 126 8.93 24.81 -6.41
CA ASP A 126 10.27 24.40 -6.81
C ASP A 126 10.21 23.29 -7.88
N HIS A 127 10.44 23.67 -9.13
CA HIS A 127 10.42 22.74 -10.27
C HIS A 127 11.55 21.69 -10.23
N GLU A 128 12.66 21.94 -9.54
CA GLU A 128 13.70 20.92 -9.37
C GLU A 128 13.23 19.81 -8.42
N LEU A 129 12.48 20.18 -7.37
CA LEU A 129 11.83 19.21 -6.49
C LEU A 129 10.78 18.37 -7.24
N LEU A 130 9.97 18.99 -8.11
CA LEU A 130 9.01 18.26 -8.96
C LEU A 130 9.70 17.23 -9.85
N LYS A 131 10.75 17.66 -10.56
CA LYS A 131 11.58 16.79 -11.41
C LYS A 131 12.21 15.66 -10.60
N LYS A 132 12.60 15.92 -9.35
CA LYS A 132 13.12 14.89 -8.45
C LYS A 132 12.06 13.85 -8.12
N ILE A 133 10.82 14.25 -7.80
CA ILE A 133 9.70 13.35 -7.54
C ILE A 133 9.45 12.42 -8.74
N GLU A 134 9.37 12.97 -9.95
CA GLU A 134 9.18 12.19 -11.18
C GLU A 134 10.31 11.18 -11.40
N ASN A 135 11.56 11.61 -11.21
CA ASN A 135 12.73 10.75 -11.35
C ASN A 135 12.75 9.62 -10.31
N ILE A 136 12.37 9.89 -9.06
CA ILE A 136 12.28 8.87 -8.01
C ILE A 136 11.23 7.81 -8.39
N ILE A 137 10.04 8.21 -8.85
CA ILE A 137 8.99 7.28 -9.26
C ILE A 137 9.46 6.43 -10.46
N LYS A 138 10.06 7.07 -11.48
CA LYS A 138 10.57 6.40 -12.68
C LYS A 138 11.69 5.43 -12.36
N GLU A 139 12.67 5.84 -11.57
CA GLU A 139 13.78 5.00 -11.14
C GLU A 139 13.26 3.81 -10.33
N TRP A 140 12.37 4.05 -9.36
CA TRP A 140 11.80 2.99 -8.55
C TRP A 140 11.09 1.95 -9.42
N ASN A 141 10.26 2.38 -10.37
CA ASN A 141 9.56 1.49 -11.29
C ASN A 141 10.52 0.67 -12.16
N ALA A 142 11.56 1.30 -12.71
CA ALA A 142 12.55 0.62 -13.55
C ALA A 142 13.36 -0.44 -12.77
N LYS A 143 13.71 -0.13 -11.52
CA LYS A 143 14.51 -1.01 -10.65
C LYS A 143 13.69 -2.06 -9.90
N ASN A 144 12.37 -1.90 -9.83
CA ASN A 144 11.48 -2.80 -9.10
C ASN A 144 10.30 -3.24 -9.98
N PRO A 145 10.58 -3.93 -11.10
CA PRO A 145 9.54 -4.33 -12.04
C PRO A 145 8.47 -5.19 -11.36
N TYR A 146 7.25 -5.11 -11.88
CA TYR A 146 6.08 -5.80 -11.33
C TYR A 146 6.37 -7.27 -11.01
N ASP A 147 5.99 -7.68 -9.79
CA ASP A 147 6.12 -9.04 -9.27
C ASP A 147 7.57 -9.58 -9.12
N VAL A 148 8.60 -8.73 -9.27
CA VAL A 148 10.01 -9.13 -9.21
C VAL A 148 10.71 -8.51 -8.01
N GLY A 149 11.47 -9.32 -7.27
CA GLY A 149 12.29 -8.80 -6.18
C GLY A 149 11.57 -8.69 -4.83
N ILE A 150 12.37 -8.31 -3.83
CA ILE A 150 11.96 -8.30 -2.42
C ILE A 150 10.90 -7.25 -2.11
N ASN A 151 10.83 -6.20 -2.91
CA ASN A 151 9.88 -5.11 -2.72
C ASN A 151 8.43 -5.50 -3.04
N TRP A 152 8.20 -6.61 -3.75
CA TRP A 152 6.88 -7.18 -4.01
C TRP A 152 6.55 -8.38 -3.11
N TYR A 153 7.38 -8.67 -2.10
CA TYR A 153 7.24 -9.87 -1.26
C TYR A 153 6.14 -9.78 -0.21
N SER A 154 6.06 -8.64 0.49
CA SER A 154 5.10 -8.41 1.56
C SER A 154 3.92 -7.60 1.04
N ASN A 155 2.73 -8.20 1.07
CA ASN A 155 1.55 -7.59 0.47
C ASN A 155 1.13 -6.28 1.17
N LEU A 156 1.35 -6.18 2.50
CA LEU A 156 1.18 -4.94 3.26
C LEU A 156 2.13 -3.83 2.76
N GLU A 157 3.39 -4.16 2.47
CA GLU A 157 4.37 -3.17 2.01
C GLU A 157 4.01 -2.65 0.62
N VAL A 158 3.51 -3.52 -0.26
CA VAL A 158 2.94 -3.13 -1.55
C VAL A 158 1.73 -2.22 -1.36
N ALA A 159 0.85 -2.53 -0.40
CA ALA A 159 -0.32 -1.71 -0.07
C ALA A 159 0.07 -0.31 0.40
N ILE A 160 0.99 -0.18 1.35
CA ILE A 160 1.45 1.13 1.87
C ILE A 160 2.10 1.96 0.76
N ARG A 161 2.97 1.34 -0.07
CA ARG A 161 3.57 2.03 -1.21
C ARG A 161 2.52 2.50 -2.22
N SER A 162 1.50 1.68 -2.47
CA SER A 162 0.41 2.04 -3.39
C SER A 162 -0.39 3.25 -2.90
N ILE A 163 -0.60 3.38 -1.58
CA ILE A 163 -1.24 4.55 -0.99
C ILE A 163 -0.34 5.77 -1.16
N SER A 164 0.97 5.65 -0.89
CA SER A 164 1.91 6.76 -1.05
C SER A 164 1.95 7.27 -2.50
N LEU A 165 2.09 6.35 -3.48
CA LEU A 165 2.06 6.67 -4.91
C LEU A 165 0.73 7.34 -5.31
N LEU A 166 -0.39 6.79 -4.84
CA LEU A 166 -1.72 7.32 -5.14
C LEU A 166 -1.90 8.75 -4.60
N LEU A 167 -1.54 8.99 -3.33
CA LEU A 167 -1.67 10.32 -2.73
C LEU A 167 -0.75 11.34 -3.41
N THR A 168 0.49 10.96 -3.75
CA THR A 168 1.38 11.81 -4.55
C THR A 168 0.77 12.12 -5.92
N TYR A 169 0.22 11.13 -6.62
CA TYR A 169 -0.38 11.33 -7.93
C TYR A 169 -1.64 12.19 -7.87
N ILE A 170 -2.47 12.05 -6.83
CA ILE A 170 -3.62 12.92 -6.58
C ILE A 170 -3.17 14.38 -6.38
N LEU A 171 -2.17 14.61 -5.52
CA LEU A 171 -1.67 15.96 -5.23
C LEU A 171 -1.03 16.63 -6.44
N LEU A 172 -0.35 15.84 -7.28
CA LEU A 172 0.41 16.35 -8.42
C LEU A 172 -0.24 16.04 -9.78
N TYR A 173 -1.53 15.70 -9.79
CA TYR A 173 -2.19 15.18 -10.99
C TYR A 173 -1.99 16.08 -12.21
N ASP A 174 -2.15 17.39 -12.05
CA ASP A 174 -2.00 18.37 -13.14
C ASP A 174 -0.53 18.60 -13.58
N TYR A 175 0.44 18.12 -12.81
CA TYR A 175 1.87 18.34 -13.03
C TYR A 175 2.60 17.10 -13.57
N ILE A 176 2.24 15.90 -13.11
CA ILE A 176 2.96 14.65 -13.43
C ILE A 176 2.07 13.61 -14.12
N LYS A 177 0.94 14.02 -14.71
CA LYS A 177 -0.01 13.12 -15.37
C LYS A 177 0.71 12.20 -16.37
N SER A 178 0.71 10.91 -16.10
CA SER A 178 1.43 9.94 -16.94
C SER A 178 0.76 8.57 -16.88
N LYS A 179 0.57 7.96 -18.06
CA LYS A 179 0.08 6.59 -18.18
C LYS A 179 0.98 5.58 -17.47
N GLU A 180 2.28 5.84 -17.43
CA GLU A 180 3.25 4.97 -16.76
C GLU A 180 3.03 4.94 -15.24
N ILE A 181 2.72 6.09 -14.64
CA ILE A 181 2.41 6.20 -13.20
C ILE A 181 1.03 5.58 -12.90
N GLU A 182 0.03 5.85 -13.74
CA GLU A 182 -1.29 5.23 -13.63
C GLU A 182 -1.21 3.70 -13.69
N GLU A 183 -0.43 3.17 -14.63
CA GLU A 183 -0.15 1.73 -14.73
C GLU A 183 0.58 1.19 -13.50
N LEU A 184 1.55 1.94 -12.98
CA LEU A 184 2.26 1.55 -11.77
C LEU A 184 1.31 1.40 -10.59
N ILE A 185 0.42 2.37 -10.38
CA ILE A 185 -0.59 2.34 -9.31
C ILE A 185 -1.56 1.16 -9.54
N TYR A 186 -2.03 0.95 -10.77
CA TYR A 186 -2.89 -0.19 -11.12
C TYR A 186 -2.21 -1.53 -10.82
N LYS A 187 -0.94 -1.69 -11.20
CA LYS A 187 -0.13 -2.90 -10.94
C LYS A 187 -0.05 -3.20 -9.44
N HIS A 188 0.11 -2.18 -8.60
CA HIS A 188 0.08 -2.35 -7.14
C HIS A 188 -1.29 -2.83 -6.64
N GLY A 189 -2.38 -2.18 -7.06
CA GLY A 189 -3.73 -2.60 -6.67
C GLY A 189 -4.05 -4.03 -7.10
N TYR A 190 -3.61 -4.41 -8.31
CA TYR A 190 -3.76 -5.76 -8.82
C TYR A 190 -3.00 -6.77 -7.96
N HIS A 191 -1.72 -6.53 -7.68
CA HIS A 191 -0.91 -7.38 -6.82
C HIS A 191 -1.56 -7.57 -5.45
N VAL A 192 -1.96 -6.47 -4.79
CA VAL A 192 -2.59 -6.51 -3.47
C VAL A 192 -3.83 -7.38 -3.48
N TYR A 193 -4.70 -7.21 -4.47
CA TYR A 193 -5.92 -8.00 -4.59
C TYR A 193 -5.66 -9.49 -4.86
N LYS A 194 -4.61 -9.84 -5.62
CA LYS A 194 -4.27 -11.24 -5.89
C LYS A 194 -3.76 -11.97 -4.65
N ASP A 195 -3.13 -11.26 -3.71
CA ASP A 195 -2.54 -11.86 -2.51
C ASP A 195 -3.35 -11.71 -1.23
N ILE A 196 -4.29 -10.76 -1.14
CA ILE A 196 -5.04 -10.47 0.10
C ILE A 196 -5.76 -11.70 0.68
N GLY A 197 -6.19 -12.64 -0.16
CA GLY A 197 -6.78 -13.89 0.30
C GLY A 197 -5.80 -14.80 1.06
N TYR A 198 -4.50 -14.70 0.79
CA TYR A 198 -3.49 -15.37 1.60
C TYR A 198 -3.26 -14.64 2.92
N THR A 199 -3.15 -13.30 2.92
CA THR A 199 -3.05 -12.51 4.15
C THR A 199 -4.23 -12.81 5.08
N GLN A 200 -5.46 -12.82 4.57
CA GLN A 200 -6.65 -13.13 5.36
C GLN A 200 -6.60 -14.52 6.03
N ASN A 201 -5.90 -15.48 5.43
CA ASN A 201 -5.83 -16.84 5.96
C ASN A 201 -4.56 -17.13 6.78
N CYS A 202 -3.52 -16.31 6.66
CA CYS A 202 -2.21 -16.62 7.25
C CYS A 202 -1.67 -15.50 8.16
N VAL A 203 -2.11 -14.26 7.95
CA VAL A 203 -1.70 -13.07 8.72
C VAL A 203 -2.91 -12.12 8.93
N PRO A 204 -4.03 -12.58 9.52
CA PRO A 204 -5.27 -11.82 9.66
C PRO A 204 -5.20 -10.75 10.77
N ASN A 205 -4.38 -9.71 10.59
CA ASN A 205 -4.20 -8.63 11.57
C ASN A 205 -4.16 -7.25 10.90
N ASN A 206 -3.42 -6.30 11.46
CA ASN A 206 -3.20 -4.98 10.88
C ASN A 206 -2.71 -5.02 9.42
N HIS A 207 -2.00 -6.07 8.98
CA HIS A 207 -1.64 -6.28 7.58
C HIS A 207 -2.87 -6.30 6.68
N LEU A 208 -3.89 -7.06 7.08
CA LEU A 208 -5.12 -7.21 6.30
C LEU A 208 -5.90 -5.90 6.21
N ILE A 209 -5.90 -5.09 7.28
CA ILE A 209 -6.51 -3.76 7.31
C ILE A 209 -5.80 -2.84 6.31
N GLY A 210 -4.46 -2.79 6.33
CA GLY A 210 -3.69 -1.95 5.39
C GLY A 210 -3.92 -2.33 3.92
N GLU A 211 -3.94 -3.63 3.62
CA GLU A 211 -4.24 -4.15 2.28
C GLU A 211 -5.68 -3.84 1.84
N ALA A 212 -6.66 -3.97 2.73
CA ALA A 212 -8.04 -3.62 2.41
C ALA A 212 -8.21 -2.11 2.21
N THR A 213 -7.57 -1.28 3.04
CA THR A 213 -7.55 0.17 2.86
C THR A 213 -7.00 0.54 1.50
N SER A 214 -5.83 0.04 1.09
CA SER A 214 -5.28 0.38 -0.22
C SER A 214 -6.22 -0.01 -1.37
N LEU A 215 -6.84 -1.21 -1.31
CA LEU A 215 -7.79 -1.65 -2.32
C LEU A 215 -9.06 -0.80 -2.38
N TYR A 216 -9.55 -0.31 -1.23
CA TYR A 216 -10.66 0.62 -1.19
C TYR A 216 -10.30 1.94 -1.88
N LEU A 217 -9.16 2.54 -1.54
CA LEU A 217 -8.71 3.81 -2.09
C LEU A 217 -8.46 3.71 -3.60
N LEU A 218 -7.62 2.76 -4.03
CA LEU A 218 -7.28 2.55 -5.43
C LEU A 218 -8.52 2.15 -6.25
N GLY A 219 -9.40 1.33 -5.68
CA GLY A 219 -10.59 0.84 -6.37
C GLY A 219 -11.58 1.94 -6.73
N ASN A 220 -11.68 3.00 -5.92
CA ASN A 220 -12.54 4.15 -6.20
C ASN A 220 -11.98 5.10 -7.28
N ILE A 221 -10.69 5.03 -7.56
CA ILE A 221 -10.00 5.94 -8.50
C ILE A 221 -9.73 5.27 -9.84
N ILE A 222 -9.39 3.98 -9.81
CA ILE A 222 -9.17 3.16 -11.00
C ILE A 222 -10.50 2.54 -11.41
N ASN A 223 -11.01 2.92 -12.57
CA ASN A 223 -12.21 2.33 -13.15
C ASN A 223 -11.86 1.12 -14.03
N THR A 224 -12.18 -0.08 -13.56
CA THR A 224 -12.03 -1.32 -14.31
C THR A 224 -12.94 -2.42 -13.73
N LYS A 225 -13.08 -3.56 -14.42
CA LYS A 225 -13.88 -4.69 -13.93
C LYS A 225 -13.32 -5.26 -12.62
N GLN A 226 -12.00 -5.23 -12.42
CA GLN A 226 -11.39 -5.72 -11.18
C GLN A 226 -11.55 -4.75 -10.01
N SER A 227 -11.50 -3.44 -10.22
CA SER A 227 -11.57 -2.47 -9.12
C SER A 227 -12.89 -2.55 -8.36
N LYS A 228 -14.00 -2.90 -9.05
CA LYS A 228 -15.28 -3.23 -8.39
C LYS A 228 -15.14 -4.38 -7.38
N LYS A 229 -14.33 -5.40 -7.70
CA LYS A 229 -14.03 -6.51 -6.78
C LYS A 229 -13.09 -6.07 -5.66
N TRP A 230 -12.16 -5.16 -5.94
CA TRP A 230 -11.27 -4.57 -4.92
C TRP A 230 -12.10 -3.84 -3.86
N ILE A 231 -13.01 -2.96 -4.27
CA ILE A 231 -13.93 -2.24 -3.38
C ILE A 231 -14.80 -3.23 -2.59
N SER A 232 -15.44 -4.19 -3.25
CA SER A 232 -16.32 -5.15 -2.56
C SER A 232 -15.56 -5.97 -1.50
N LYS A 233 -14.36 -6.44 -1.86
CA LYS A 233 -13.50 -7.22 -0.96
C LYS A 233 -12.99 -6.38 0.22
N SER A 234 -12.57 -5.14 -0.05
CA SER A 234 -12.06 -4.25 0.99
C SER A 234 -13.15 -3.87 2.00
N LYS A 235 -14.34 -3.48 1.54
CA LYS A 235 -15.47 -3.16 2.43
C LYS A 235 -15.81 -4.31 3.37
N LYS A 236 -15.87 -5.54 2.83
CA LYS A 236 -16.15 -6.73 3.64
C LYS A 236 -15.11 -6.92 4.75
N ILE A 237 -13.82 -6.78 4.42
CA ILE A 237 -12.73 -6.93 5.39
C ILE A 237 -12.77 -5.79 6.42
N LEU A 238 -12.90 -4.54 5.98
CA LEU A 238 -12.90 -3.38 6.87
C LEU A 238 -14.07 -3.44 7.87
N LEU A 239 -15.26 -3.85 7.43
CA LEU A 239 -16.41 -4.06 8.31
C LEU A 239 -16.23 -5.22 9.30
N GLU A 240 -15.53 -6.28 8.91
CA GLU A 240 -15.22 -7.39 9.80
C GLU A 240 -14.22 -6.98 10.89
N TYR A 241 -13.20 -6.19 10.51
CA TYR A 241 -12.07 -5.86 11.39
C TYR A 241 -12.24 -4.57 12.18
N ILE A 242 -13.21 -3.71 11.86
CA ILE A 242 -13.49 -2.50 12.66
C ILE A 242 -13.92 -2.86 14.09
N ASN A 243 -14.52 -4.04 14.28
CA ASN A 243 -14.87 -4.58 15.59
C ASN A 243 -13.65 -4.99 16.44
N PHE A 244 -12.43 -4.96 15.87
CA PHE A 244 -11.20 -5.15 16.65
C PHE A 244 -10.73 -3.86 17.31
N LEU A 245 -11.32 -2.72 16.95
CA LEU A 245 -11.34 -1.55 17.82
C LEU A 245 -12.36 -1.83 18.92
N ARG A 246 -11.88 -1.87 20.16
CA ARG A 246 -12.72 -2.04 21.35
C ARG A 246 -13.65 -0.85 21.54
N ASP A 247 -14.54 -0.95 22.51
CA ASP A 247 -15.51 0.11 22.80
C ASP A 247 -14.83 1.38 23.35
N ASP A 248 -13.67 1.22 24.00
CA ASP A 248 -12.79 2.32 24.43
C ASP A 248 -11.90 2.88 23.31
N GLY A 249 -12.11 2.43 22.06
CA GLY A 249 -11.33 2.83 20.89
C GLY A 249 -9.97 2.11 20.75
N THR A 250 -9.52 1.34 21.73
CA THR A 250 -8.21 0.67 21.66
C THR A 250 -8.19 -0.48 20.65
N PHE A 251 -7.08 -0.66 19.94
CA PHE A 251 -6.93 -1.79 19.01
C PHE A 251 -6.60 -3.06 19.79
N LYS A 252 -7.18 -4.20 19.34
CA LYS A 252 -7.04 -5.49 20.02
C LYS A 252 -5.59 -5.93 20.24
N GLU A 253 -4.68 -5.62 19.33
CA GLU A 253 -3.25 -5.79 19.54
C GLU A 253 -2.74 -4.65 20.44
N ALA A 254 -2.31 -4.96 21.65
CA ALA A 254 -1.87 -4.00 22.68
C ALA A 254 -0.50 -3.36 22.38
N SER A 255 -0.34 -2.80 21.18
CA SER A 255 0.82 -2.04 20.74
C SER A 255 0.38 -0.68 20.20
N LEU A 256 0.96 0.39 20.75
CA LEU A 256 0.65 1.77 20.35
C LEU A 256 0.96 2.01 18.86
N SER A 257 2.02 1.40 18.32
CA SER A 257 2.38 1.56 16.92
C SER A 257 1.35 0.93 15.98
N TYR A 258 0.81 -0.23 16.34
CA TYR A 258 -0.24 -0.91 15.57
C TYR A 258 -1.57 -0.19 15.68
N HIS A 259 -1.90 0.31 16.88
CA HIS A 259 -3.10 1.12 17.06
C HIS A 259 -3.05 2.39 16.19
N ARG A 260 -1.94 3.15 16.22
CA ARG A 260 -1.73 4.32 15.35
C ARG A 260 -1.88 3.98 13.87
N PHE A 261 -1.24 2.90 13.42
CA PHE A 261 -1.33 2.46 12.03
C PHE A 261 -2.77 2.17 11.61
N VAL A 262 -3.51 1.39 12.42
CA VAL A 262 -4.90 1.03 12.14
C VAL A 262 -5.79 2.28 12.10
N LEU A 263 -5.62 3.23 13.02
CA LEU A 263 -6.35 4.49 13.00
C LEU A 263 -6.08 5.29 11.72
N GLN A 264 -4.83 5.40 11.29
CA GLN A 264 -4.48 6.09 10.04
C GLN A 264 -5.14 5.42 8.82
N MET A 265 -5.14 4.09 8.76
CA MET A 265 -5.80 3.34 7.68
C MET A 265 -7.31 3.60 7.63
N TYR A 266 -7.96 3.63 8.79
CA TYR A 266 -9.39 3.89 8.90
C TYR A 266 -9.76 5.35 8.65
N LEU A 267 -8.92 6.31 9.06
CA LEU A 267 -9.09 7.72 8.74
C LEU A 267 -9.07 7.94 7.22
N LEU A 268 -8.12 7.32 6.51
CA LEU A 268 -8.08 7.37 5.05
C LEU A 268 -9.34 6.79 4.41
N VAL A 269 -9.82 5.64 4.91
CA VAL A 269 -11.08 5.04 4.45
C VAL A 269 -12.25 6.00 4.66
N TYR A 270 -12.35 6.62 5.85
CA TYR A 270 -13.42 7.56 6.17
C TYR A 270 -13.40 8.82 5.29
N LEU A 271 -12.23 9.41 5.07
CA LEU A 271 -12.07 10.58 4.20
C LEU A 271 -12.46 10.26 2.75
N PHE A 272 -12.01 9.11 2.24
CA PHE A 272 -12.39 8.66 0.90
C PHE A 272 -13.89 8.33 0.83
N SER A 273 -14.45 7.67 1.85
CA SER A 273 -15.87 7.32 1.87
C SER A 273 -16.75 8.56 1.84
N ASN A 274 -16.37 9.61 2.58
CA ASN A 274 -17.05 10.90 2.51
C ASN A 274 -16.93 11.55 1.12
N LYS A 275 -15.72 11.55 0.54
CA LYS A 275 -15.47 12.09 -0.81
C LYS A 275 -16.35 11.42 -1.87
N PHE A 276 -16.53 10.09 -1.77
CA PHE A 276 -17.32 9.29 -2.70
C PHE A 276 -18.80 9.11 -2.29
N LYS A 277 -19.24 9.73 -1.20
CA LYS A 277 -20.60 9.58 -0.64
C LYS A 277 -21.00 8.11 -0.40
N ASP A 278 -20.04 7.34 0.12
CA ASP A 278 -20.15 5.91 0.35
C ASP A 278 -20.26 5.60 1.84
N ASN A 279 -21.49 5.55 2.36
CA ASN A 279 -21.74 5.57 3.81
C ASN A 279 -21.50 4.21 4.51
N PHE A 280 -20.79 3.27 3.87
CA PHE A 280 -20.67 1.88 4.36
C PHE A 280 -20.06 1.76 5.76
N ILE A 281 -19.25 2.75 6.17
CA ILE A 281 -18.53 2.73 7.46
C ILE A 281 -18.95 3.88 8.39
N GLN A 282 -19.75 4.82 7.89
CA GLN A 282 -20.05 6.09 8.58
C GLN A 282 -20.77 5.88 9.91
N SER A 283 -21.84 5.08 9.93
CA SER A 283 -22.60 4.80 11.15
C SER A 283 -21.78 4.12 12.24
N ILE A 284 -20.77 3.33 11.85
CA ILE A 284 -19.90 2.63 12.80
C ILE A 284 -18.93 3.61 13.48
N PHE A 285 -18.33 4.53 12.71
CA PHE A 285 -17.49 5.58 13.29
C PHE A 285 -18.27 6.54 14.17
N GLU A 286 -19.44 7.00 13.71
CA GLU A 286 -20.28 7.91 14.50
C GLU A 286 -20.69 7.30 15.84
N ASN A 287 -20.94 5.99 15.89
CA ASN A 287 -21.24 5.31 17.15
C ASN A 287 -20.00 5.18 18.04
N LYS A 288 -18.83 4.85 17.49
CA LYS A 288 -17.57 4.71 18.25
C LYS A 288 -16.95 6.03 18.72
N LEU A 289 -17.29 7.16 18.09
CA LEU A 289 -16.85 8.49 18.53
C LEU A 289 -17.74 9.08 19.63
N LYS A 290 -18.94 8.51 19.84
CA LYS A 290 -19.90 8.93 20.87
C LYS A 290 -19.77 8.13 22.17
N SER A 291 -19.10 6.98 22.14
CA SER A 291 -18.77 6.13 23.29
C SER A 291 -17.47 6.56 23.95
#